data_AF-A0A2D7BWF1-F1
#
_entry.id   AF-A0A2D7BWF1-F1
#
_cell.length_a   1.000
_cell.length_b   1.000
_cell.length_c   1.000
_cell.angle_alpha   90.00
_cell.angle_beta   90.00
_cell.angle_gamma   90.00
#
_symmetry.space_group_name_H-M   'P 1'
#
loop_
_entity.id
_entity.type
_entity.pdbx_description
1 polymer ?
#
loop_
_entity_poly.entity_id
_entity_poly.type
_entity_poly.pdbx_seq_one_letter_code
_entity_poly.pdbx_strand_id
1 'polypeptide(L)' 'EYVHQGISQKQFKRQFRLSEYVEVNGASHVDGILSVSLKVVVPDEKRPRKINIS' A
#
# COMPACT_ATOMS: atom_id res chain seq x y z
N GLU A 1 -29.53 18.17 27.02
CA GLU A 1 -28.18 18.25 26.40
C GLU A 1 -27.78 16.86 25.94
N TYR A 2 -27.64 16.65 24.63
CA TYR A 2 -27.24 15.35 24.11
C TYR A 2 -25.72 15.33 23.91
N VAL A 3 -25.02 14.65 24.82
CA VAL A 3 -23.57 14.39 24.75
C VAL A 3 -23.32 13.18 23.84
N HIS A 4 -23.73 13.27 22.58
CA HIS A 4 -23.35 12.28 21.58
C HIS A 4 -23.05 12.96 20.25
N GLN A 5 -21.80 13.40 20.10
CA GLN A 5 -21.25 13.65 18.77
C GLN A 5 -20.79 12.28 18.24
N GLY A 6 -21.53 11.73 17.27
CA GLY A 6 -21.14 10.50 16.59
C GLY A 6 -19.82 10.63 15.81
N ILE A 7 -19.48 9.61 15.02
CA ILE A 7 -18.27 9.62 14.20
C ILE A 7 -18.40 10.68 13.09
N SER A 8 -17.41 11.58 13.00
CA SER A 8 -17.36 12.65 12.01
C SER A 8 -17.24 12.11 10.58
N GLN A 9 -18.24 12.35 9.73
CA GLN A 9 -18.29 11.95 8.32
C GLN A 9 -17.59 12.95 7.36
N LYS A 10 -16.51 13.58 7.80
CA LYS A 10 -15.78 14.55 6.98
C LYS A 10 -15.14 13.85 5.78
N GLN A 11 -15.19 14.50 4.62
CA GLN A 11 -14.45 14.05 3.45
C GLN A 11 -12.94 14.07 3.77
N PHE A 12 -12.23 13.05 3.30
CA PHE A 12 -10.78 12.96 3.46
C PHE A 12 -10.12 12.55 2.15
N LYS A 13 -8.85 12.96 2.00
CA LYS A 13 -7.97 12.52 0.92
C LYS A 13 -6.63 12.14 1.52
N ARG A 14 -6.09 10.98 1.13
CA ARG A 14 -4.73 10.55 1.49
C ARG A 14 -3.94 10.30 0.21
N GLN A 15 -2.72 10.82 0.15
CA GLN A 15 -1.78 10.58 -0.94
C GLN A 15 -0.52 9.97 -0.35
N PHE A 16 -0.04 8.90 -0.96
CA PHE A 16 1.16 8.18 -0.55
C PHE A 16 2.14 8.19 -1.70
N ARG A 17 3.41 8.45 -1.42
CA ARG A 17 4.49 8.31 -2.39
C ARG A 17 4.94 6.86 -2.38
N LEU A 18 4.96 6.23 -3.55
CA LEU A 18 5.51 4.89 -3.72
C LEU A 18 7.02 4.96 -3.99
N SER A 19 7.75 3.94 -3.54
CA SER A 19 9.15 3.74 -3.91
C SER A 19 9.23 3.32 -5.39
N GLU A 20 10.41 3.49 -6.00
CA GLU A 20 10.64 3.33 -7.45
C GLU A 20 10.15 2.01 -8.03
N TYR A 21 10.30 0.90 -7.30
CA TYR A 21 9.93 -0.45 -7.75
C TYR A 21 8.64 -0.96 -7.11
N VAL A 22 7.81 -0.09 -6.55
CA VAL A 22 6.56 -0.49 -5.90
C VAL A 22 5.38 -0.23 -6.82
N GLU A 23 4.62 -1.28 -7.10
CA GLU A 23 3.41 -1.23 -7.92
C GLU A 23 2.17 -1.58 -7.08
N VAL A 24 1.03 -1.00 -7.46
CA VAL A 24 -0.27 -1.35 -6.87
C VAL A 24 -0.76 -2.65 -7.47
N ASN A 25 -1.01 -3.64 -6.62
CA ASN A 25 -1.45 -4.98 -7.03
C ASN A 25 -2.95 -5.22 -6.77
N GLY A 26 -3.62 -4.32 -6.06
CA GLY A 26 -5.06 -4.43 -5.82
C GLY A 26 -5.55 -3.56 -4.67
N ALA A 27 -6.87 -3.56 -4.49
CA ALA A 27 -7.52 -2.95 -3.36
C ALA A 27 -8.72 -3.79 -2.92
N SER A 28 -8.97 -3.86 -1.62
CA SER A 28 -10.13 -4.52 -1.04
C SER A 28 -10.77 -3.64 0.02
N HIS A 29 -12.09 -3.71 0.13
CA HIS A 29 -12.85 -2.99 1.15
C HIS A 29 -13.74 -3.98 1.89
N VAL A 30 -13.37 -4.30 3.13
CA VAL A 30 -14.05 -5.30 3.97
C VAL A 30 -14.21 -4.69 5.36
N ASP A 31 -15.40 -4.80 5.93
CA ASP A 31 -15.73 -4.31 7.28
C ASP A 31 -15.35 -2.84 7.54
N GLY A 32 -15.50 -1.99 6.51
CA GLY A 32 -15.20 -0.55 6.60
C GLY A 32 -13.71 -0.21 6.50
N ILE A 33 -12.85 -1.18 6.19
CA ILE A 33 -11.42 -0.99 6.03
C ILE A 33 -11.05 -1.10 4.56
N LEU A 34 -10.52 -0.02 3.99
CA LEU A 34 -9.87 -0.04 2.69
C LEU A 34 -8.41 -0.50 2.84
N SER A 35 -8.09 -1.67 2.29
CA SER A 35 -6.73 -2.21 2.20
C SER A 35 -6.22 -2.09 0.77
N VAL A 36 -5.03 -1.51 0.58
CA VAL A 36 -4.37 -1.39 -0.73
C VAL A 36 -3.14 -2.28 -0.75
N SER A 37 -3.11 -3.26 -1.67
CA SER A 37 -2.02 -4.21 -1.80
C SER A 37 -0.93 -3.64 -2.70
N LEU A 38 0.31 -3.66 -2.20
CA LEU A 38 1.50 -3.19 -2.93
C LEU A 38 2.46 -4.35 -3.16
N LYS A 39 3.15 -4.36 -4.30
CA LYS A 39 4.16 -5.36 -4.64
C LYS A 39 5.45 -4.67 -5.07
N VAL A 40 6.59 -5.22 -4.65
CA VAL A 40 7.90 -4.79 -5.14
C VAL A 40 8.25 -5.59 -6.40
N VAL A 41 8.50 -4.89 -7.50
CA VAL A 41 8.89 -5.45 -8.80
C VAL A 41 10.30 -4.98 -9.14
N VAL A 42 11.31 -5.68 -8.63
CA VAL A 42 12.72 -5.36 -8.88
C VAL A 42 13.12 -5.85 -10.28
N PRO A 43 13.73 -5.01 -11.13
CA PRO A 43 14.24 -5.42 -12.44
C PRO A 43 15.20 -6.61 -12.35
N ASP A 44 15.12 -7.53 -13.30
CA ASP A 44 15.90 -8.77 -13.32
C ASP A 44 17.41 -8.53 -13.31
N GLU A 45 17.86 -7.43 -13.93
CA GLU A 45 19.26 -7.01 -13.98
C GLU A 45 19.85 -6.69 -12.60
N LYS A 46 18.99 -6.25 -11.66
CA LYS A 46 19.35 -5.91 -10.28
C LYS A 46 19.16 -7.07 -9.31
N ARG A 47 18.70 -8.23 -9.79
CA ARG A 47 18.60 -9.42 -8.93
C ARG A 47 20.00 -9.88 -8.53
N PRO A 48 20.22 -10.24 -7.26
CA PRO A 48 21.49 -10.82 -6.83
C PRO A 48 21.76 -12.09 -7.64
N ARG A 49 22.90 -12.13 -8.32
CA ARG A 49 23.35 -13.30 -9.07
C ARG A 49 24.19 -14.18 -8.17
N LYS A 50 23.97 -15.50 -8.20
CA LYS A 50 24.89 -16.45 -7.57
C LYS A 50 26.18 -16.47 -8.38
N ILE A 51 27.31 -16.17 -7.74
CA ILE A 51 28.63 -16.29 -8.34
C ILE A 51 29.14 -17.68 -7.98
N ASN A 52 29.35 -18.55 -8.97
CA ASN A 52 30.01 -19.82 -8.75
C ASN A 52 31.50 -19.56 -8.50
N ILE A 53 32.00 -19.97 -7.34
CA ILE A 53 33.44 -19.98 -7.04
C ILE A 53 33.94 -21.36 -7.49
N SER A 54 34.90 -21.39 -8.42
CA SER A 54 35.64 -22.60 -8.83
C SER A 54 37.00 -22.61 -8.17
#